data_AF-A0A842RUZ0-F1
#
_entry.id   AF-A0A842RUZ0-F1
#
_cell.length_a   1.000
_cell.length_b   1.000
_cell.length_c   1.000
_cell.angle_alpha   90.00
_cell.angle_beta   90.00
_cell.angle_gamma   90.00
#
_symmetry.space_group_name_H-M   'P 1'
#
loop_
_entity.id
_entity.type
_entity.pdbx_description
1 polymer ?
#
loop_
_entity_poly.entity_id
_entity_poly.type
_entity_poly.pdbx_seq_one_letter_code
_entity_poly.pdbx_strand_id
1 'polypeptide(L)'
;MQLTQKIRIYPTNEQLNVLWALSEKCRLIYNFALSDRITNWKEQQAFAKNERNYVTYTRQQNKLPQIKRKYYQKRQMVHQHYIRGPRTGISR
;
A
#
# COMPACT_ATOMS: atom_id res chain seq x y z
N MET A 1 23.82 22.25 -4.59
CA MET A 1 22.41 21.85 -4.39
C MET A 1 22.22 21.46 -2.94
N GLN A 2 21.46 22.23 -2.14
CA GLN A 2 21.11 21.85 -0.78
C GLN A 2 19.83 21.00 -0.87
N LEU A 3 19.98 19.67 -0.85
CA LEU A 3 18.94 18.71 -1.24
C LEU A 3 17.80 18.57 -0.22
N THR A 4 17.99 19.01 1.02
CA THR A 4 16.99 18.88 2.08
C THR A 4 17.06 20.07 3.04
N GLN A 5 16.00 20.87 3.09
CA GLN A 5 15.79 21.86 4.15
C GLN A 5 14.95 21.25 5.27
N LYS A 6 15.37 21.44 6.51
CA LYS A 6 14.62 21.04 7.71
C LYS A 6 13.47 22.04 7.92
N ILE A 7 12.37 21.85 7.21
CA ILE A 7 11.16 22.66 7.37
C ILE A 7 10.35 22.09 8.52
N ARG A 8 10.10 22.92 9.54
CA ARG A 8 9.19 22.58 10.63
C ARG A 8 7.76 22.86 10.16
N ILE A 9 6.99 21.79 9.99
CA ILE A 9 5.58 21.88 9.59
C ILE A 9 4.69 21.91 10.84
N TYR A 10 3.69 22.79 10.82
CA TYR A 10 2.65 22.90 11.85
C TYR A 10 1.29 22.62 11.19
N PRO A 11 0.95 21.34 10.96
CA PRO A 11 -0.27 20.98 10.25
C PRO A 11 -1.52 21.27 11.08
N THR A 12 -2.60 21.67 10.41
CA THR A 12 -3.93 21.68 11.02
C THR A 12 -4.42 20.25 11.28
N ASN A 13 -5.46 20.08 12.09
CA ASN A 13 -6.07 18.77 12.34
C ASN A 13 -6.55 18.09 11.04
N GLU A 14 -7.09 18.85 10.09
CA GLU A 14 -7.50 18.34 8.78
C GLU A 14 -6.30 17.84 7.97
N GLN A 15 -5.22 18.63 7.93
CA GLN A 15 -3.97 18.23 7.25
C GLN A 15 -3.36 16.99 7.89
N LEU A 16 -3.40 16.87 9.22
CA LEU A 16 -2.92 15.71 9.95
C LEU A 16 -3.70 14.44 9.55
N ASN A 17 -5.02 14.53 9.43
CA ASN A 17 -5.87 13.42 8.98
C ASN A 17 -5.52 12.97 7.55
N VAL A 18 -5.28 13.93 6.64
CA VAL A 18 -4.85 13.63 5.27
C VAL A 18 -3.49 12.94 5.25
N LEU A 19 -2.53 13.43 6.04
CA LEU A 19 -1.20 12.84 6.16
C LEU A 19 -1.26 11.41 6.70
N TRP A 20 -2.07 11.16 7.73
CA TRP A 20 -2.29 9.81 8.25
C TRP A 20 -2.91 8.87 7.21
N ALA A 21 -3.96 9.34 6.53
CA ALA A 21 -4.60 8.55 5.49
C ALA A 21 -3.67 8.23 4.31
N LEU A 22 -2.74 9.14 3.98
CA LEU A 22 -1.72 8.93 2.96
C LEU A 22 -0.65 7.94 3.45
N SER A 23 -0.14 8.13 4.67
CA SER A 23 0.85 7.26 5.30
C SER A 23 0.37 5.81 5.33
N GLU A 24 -0.88 5.57 5.73
CA GLU A 24 -1.46 4.23 5.76
C GLU A 24 -1.55 3.59 4.37
N LYS A 25 -1.90 4.37 3.33
CA LYS A 25 -1.88 3.86 1.94
C LYS A 25 -0.46 3.49 1.51
N CYS A 26 0.53 4.33 1.83
CA CYS A 26 1.93 4.08 1.50
C CYS A 26 2.45 2.83 2.22
N ARG A 27 2.17 2.69 3.52
CA ARG A 27 2.51 1.52 4.32
C ARG A 27 1.94 0.23 3.74
N LEU A 28 0.67 0.25 3.34
CA LEU A 28 0.04 -0.89 2.69
C LEU A 28 0.76 -1.24 1.39
N ILE A 29 0.90 -0.29 0.45
CA ILE A 29 1.56 -0.53 -0.85
C ILE A 29 2.97 -1.10 -0.66
N TYR A 30 3.73 -0.54 0.28
CA TYR A 30 5.06 -1.04 0.63
C TYR A 30 5.03 -2.51 1.08
N ASN A 31 4.14 -2.84 2.02
CA ASN A 31 4.01 -4.20 2.54
C ASN A 31 3.63 -5.22 1.46
N PHE A 32 2.79 -4.86 0.48
CA PHE A 32 2.50 -5.76 -0.65
C PHE A 32 3.72 -5.95 -1.54
N ALA A 33 4.39 -4.87 -1.94
CA ALA A 33 5.57 -4.97 -2.77
C ALA A 33 6.69 -5.79 -2.10
N LEU A 34 6.81 -5.68 -0.78
CA LEU A 34 7.73 -6.47 0.02
C LEU A 34 7.29 -7.94 0.10
N SER A 35 6.02 -8.21 0.38
CA SER A 35 5.46 -9.57 0.41
C SER A 35 5.68 -10.28 -0.93
N ASP A 36 5.42 -9.62 -2.05
CA ASP A 36 5.62 -10.17 -3.39
C ASP A 36 7.09 -10.56 -3.62
N ARG A 37 8.04 -9.73 -3.14
CA ARG A 37 9.47 -10.05 -3.22
C ARG A 37 9.85 -11.24 -2.35
N ILE A 38 9.33 -11.31 -1.13
CA ILE A 38 9.60 -12.43 -0.21
C ILE A 38 9.08 -13.73 -0.82
N THR A 39 7.85 -13.74 -1.33
CA THR A 39 7.26 -14.91 -1.98
C THR A 39 8.07 -15.33 -3.20
N ASN A 40 8.37 -14.40 -4.11
CA ASN A 40 9.19 -14.70 -5.27
C ASN A 40 10.56 -15.23 -4.86
N TRP A 41 11.22 -14.62 -3.87
CA TRP A 41 12.51 -15.10 -3.39
C TRP A 41 12.42 -16.56 -2.94
N LYS A 42 11.42 -16.92 -2.11
CA LYS A 42 11.21 -18.30 -1.63
C LYS A 42 10.97 -19.27 -2.79
N GLU A 43 10.12 -18.92 -3.75
CA GLU A 43 9.87 -19.74 -4.94
C GLU A 43 11.13 -19.94 -5.79
N GLN A 44 11.94 -18.88 -5.96
CA GLN A 44 13.18 -18.95 -6.73
C GLN A 44 14.26 -19.82 -6.08
N GLN A 45 14.18 -20.06 -4.76
CA GLN A 45 15.15 -20.95 -4.09
C GLN A 45 15.03 -22.41 -4.56
N ALA A 46 13.88 -22.83 -5.10
CA ALA A 46 13.67 -24.16 -5.65
C ALA A 46 14.38 -24.40 -7.00
N PHE A 47 14.81 -23.33 -7.69
CA PHE A 47 15.48 -23.40 -8.99
C PHE A 47 17.00 -23.32 -8.83
N ALA A 48 17.70 -23.89 -9.82
CA ALA A 48 19.15 -23.75 -9.95
C ALA A 48 19.53 -22.27 -10.09
N LYS A 49 20.72 -21.89 -9.59
CA LYS A 49 21.11 -20.47 -9.44
C LYS A 49 21.03 -19.67 -10.75
N ASN A 50 21.33 -20.30 -11.88
CA ASN A 50 21.29 -19.73 -13.24
C ASN A 50 19.88 -19.56 -13.81
N GLU A 51 18.88 -20.22 -13.23
CA GLU A 51 17.49 -20.19 -13.70
C GLU A 51 16.61 -19.25 -12.85
N ARG A 52 17.16 -18.70 -11.75
CA ARG A 52 16.41 -17.84 -10.84
C ARG A 52 16.05 -16.50 -11.48
N ASN A 53 14.77 -16.19 -11.49
CA ASN A 53 14.23 -14.94 -11.98
C ASN A 53 13.58 -14.12 -10.85
N TYR A 54 14.40 -13.23 -10.27
CA TYR A 54 13.95 -12.37 -9.17
C TYR A 54 13.16 -11.16 -9.66
N VAL A 55 12.22 -10.70 -8.85
CA VAL A 55 11.45 -9.49 -9.12
C VAL A 55 12.35 -8.24 -9.12
N THR A 56 12.51 -7.61 -10.27
CA THR A 56 13.25 -6.35 -10.43
C THR A 56 12.39 -5.12 -10.15
N TYR A 57 13.03 -3.98 -9.89
CA TYR A 57 12.36 -2.69 -9.71
C TYR A 57 11.46 -2.34 -10.91
N THR A 58 11.98 -2.44 -12.14
CA THR A 58 11.24 -2.13 -13.38
C THR A 58 9.98 -2.98 -13.50
N ARG A 59 10.07 -4.29 -13.18
CA ARG A 59 8.92 -5.19 -13.20
C ARG A 59 7.85 -4.78 -12.17
N GLN A 60 8.26 -4.34 -10.97
CA GLN A 60 7.33 -3.84 -9.97
C GLN A 60 6.70 -2.52 -10.37
N GLN A 61 7.49 -1.60 -10.92
CA GLN A 61 7.00 -0.30 -11.38
C GLN A 61 5.93 -0.47 -12.47
N ASN A 62 6.16 -1.38 -13.42
CA ASN A 62 5.19 -1.69 -14.47
C ASN A 62 3.89 -2.31 -13.94
N LYS A 63 3.94 -2.98 -12.79
CA LYS A 63 2.75 -3.58 -12.14
C LYS A 63 2.01 -2.61 -11.22
N LEU A 64 2.58 -1.46 -10.86
CA LEU A 64 1.95 -0.47 -9.98
C LEU A 64 0.52 -0.07 -10.40
N PRO A 65 0.21 0.18 -11.70
CA PRO A 65 -1.14 0.54 -12.12
C PRO A 65 -2.18 -0.55 -11.76
N GLN A 66 -1.81 -1.81 -11.93
CA GLN A 66 -2.67 -2.97 -11.64
C GLN A 66 -2.87 -3.13 -10.13
N ILE A 67 -1.79 -2.98 -9.36
CA ILE A 67 -1.83 -3.01 -7.89
C ILE A 67 -2.74 -1.90 -7.35
N LYS A 68 -2.61 -0.67 -7.88
CA LYS A 68 -3.46 0.49 -7.52
C LYS A 68 -4.93 0.21 -7.82
N ARG A 69 -5.25 -0.40 -8.97
CA ARG A 69 -6.64 -0.74 -9.35
C ARG A 69 -7.26 -1.81 -8.44
N LYS A 70 -6.52 -2.87 -8.14
CA LYS A 70 -6.91 -3.91 -7.17
C LYS A 70 -7.17 -3.30 -5.79
N TYR A 71 -6.38 -2.29 -5.41
CA TYR A 71 -6.56 -1.55 -4.18
C TYR A 71 -7.78 -0.64 -4.18
N TYR A 72 -8.05 0.08 -5.26
CA TYR A 72 -9.27 0.89 -5.38
C TYR A 72 -10.52 0.03 -5.17
N GLN A 73 -10.55 -1.15 -5.79
CA GLN A 73 -11.63 -2.13 -5.61
C GLN A 73 -11.70 -2.69 -4.18
N LYS A 74 -10.56 -3.13 -3.60
CA LYS A 74 -10.53 -3.58 -2.19
C LYS A 74 -10.92 -2.47 -1.22
N ARG A 75 -10.53 -1.21 -1.45
CA ARG A 75 -10.94 -0.07 -0.64
C ARG A 75 -12.44 0.17 -0.73
N GLN A 76 -13.03 0.07 -1.92
CA GLN A 76 -14.49 0.18 -2.06
C GLN A 76 -15.22 -0.93 -1.29
N MET A 77 -14.68 -2.16 -1.29
CA MET A 77 -15.24 -3.27 -0.53
C MET A 77 -15.07 -3.08 0.98
N VAL A 78 -13.89 -2.67 1.45
CA VAL A 78 -13.65 -2.40 2.88
C VAL A 78 -14.46 -1.18 3.33
N HIS A 79 -14.58 -0.13 2.52
CA HIS A 79 -15.42 1.03 2.83
C HIS A 79 -16.91 0.68 2.83
N GLN A 80 -17.39 -0.17 1.90
CA GLN A 80 -18.75 -0.73 1.97
C GLN A 80 -18.96 -1.59 3.22
N HIS A 81 -17.97 -2.36 3.66
CA HIS A 81 -18.06 -3.22 4.84
C HIS A 81 -18.04 -2.39 6.14
N TYR A 82 -17.23 -1.33 6.19
CA TYR A 82 -17.24 -0.36 7.30
C TYR A 82 -18.52 0.48 7.34
N ILE A 83 -19.13 0.79 6.19
CA ILE A 83 -20.45 1.47 6.11
C ILE A 83 -21.62 0.49 6.37
N ARG A 84 -21.38 -0.84 6.28
CA ARG A 84 -22.34 -1.91 6.62
C ARG A 84 -22.08 -2.56 7.98
N GLY A 85 -21.39 -1.85 8.89
CA GLY A 85 -21.50 -2.14 10.33
C GLY A 85 -22.96 -2.02 10.79
N PRO A 86 -23.38 -2.77 11.82
CA PRO A 86 -24.79 -3.07 12.06
C PRO A 86 -25.57 -1.77 12.27
N ARG A 87 -26.62 -1.56 11.46
CA ARG A 87 -27.71 -0.65 11.80
C ARG A 87 -28.42 -1.22 13.03
N THR A 88 -27.83 -1.11 14.21
CA THR A 88 -28.58 -1.18 15.44
C THR A 88 -29.40 0.09 15.50
N GLY A 89 -30.69 -0.05 15.16
CA GLY A 89 -31.67 0.98 15.38
C GLY A 89 -31.68 1.37 16.85
N ILE A 90 -31.49 2.65 17.11
CA ILE A 90 -32.05 3.30 18.28
C ILE A 90 -32.80 4.51 17.72
N SER A 91 -34.09 4.28 17.46
CA SER A 91 -35.07 5.35 17.36
C SER A 91 -35.40 5.79 18.79
N ARG A 92 -35.27 7.10 19.02
CA ARG A 92 -35.85 7.91 20.11
C ARG A 92 -35.50 7.51 21.55
#